data_AF-A0A978TQ49-F1
#
_entry.id   AF-A0A978TQ49-F1
#
_cell.length_a   1.000
_cell.length_b   1.000
_cell.length_c   1.000
_cell.angle_alpha   90.00
_cell.angle_beta   90.00
_cell.angle_gamma   90.00
#
_symmetry.space_group_name_H-M   'P 1'
#
loop_
_entity.id
_entity.type
_entity.pdbx_description
1 polymer ?
#
loop_
_entity_poly.entity_id
_entity_poly.type
_entity_poly.pdbx_seq_one_letter_code
_entity_poly.pdbx_strand_id
1 'polypeptide(L)'
;MKTEELLQQYTMGERRFSQINLSEANLSQANLSDINLSEASLIVANLSGANLSRANLSGARLNVAKLNGTNLRGANLSKADLNVANLTLADLRGAVLTEAALVRAEMMRSDLSRADLSDTNLSNAVLKEAKAIGANFRGANFSEADLSLANLTAATLERATLRLANLQQAELSGANLRKAELKQVNLAGAKLVNADLRGANLRWADLSGADLTGADLKGAKLSGAKLTGAKLSDANLLNASLVYADLGGANLVRADWTGADLSGATLTGSKLYGVSRFGLKSEGVRCDWVDLSPEGDDSQVRWLTFEEVGRFFNTTPPTVRIAIERAIDPAAHMAIALAYYQLARYSPDLRMCPSIEVGDRRTILTFRLENDFKLFAVAWMAILPFQDARVTQQNLLHLVRSLQIQASGNIQPNRLKYIKKIEKYLNRAIELERKIDKRKILLSAFESDSLFIQAPTSVTLTNSRNQTLDVHQAPKFSQYSQDFSRIYPLEIPVLQPAIQTESAVDEDVLSFINLRS
;
A
#
# COMPACT_ATOMS: atom_id res chain seq x y z
N MET A 1 5.43 5.65 -58.31
CA MET A 1 6.66 6.39 -58.68
C MET A 1 7.83 5.43 -58.56
N LYS A 2 8.87 5.54 -59.40
CA LYS A 2 10.09 4.71 -59.22
C LYS A 2 10.96 5.30 -58.11
N THR A 3 11.70 4.45 -57.40
CA THR A 3 12.63 4.87 -56.32
C THR A 3 13.63 5.93 -56.80
N GLU A 4 14.25 5.71 -57.96
CA GLU A 4 15.27 6.62 -58.53
C GLU A 4 14.70 8.02 -58.77
N GLU A 5 13.47 8.10 -59.27
CA GLU A 5 12.76 9.35 -59.54
C GLU A 5 12.48 10.09 -58.21
N LEU A 6 12.05 9.37 -57.17
CA LEU A 6 11.85 9.95 -55.84
C LEU A 6 13.14 10.55 -55.29
N LEU A 7 14.24 9.78 -55.36
CA LEU A 7 15.53 10.23 -54.84
C LEU A 7 16.05 11.44 -55.62
N GLN A 8 15.86 11.50 -56.94
CA GLN A 8 16.20 12.66 -57.76
C GLN A 8 15.37 13.90 -57.40
N GLN A 9 14.05 13.77 -57.28
CA GLN A 9 13.20 14.90 -56.88
C GLN A 9 13.55 15.37 -55.46
N TYR A 10 13.84 14.43 -54.56
CA TYR A 10 14.26 14.75 -53.20
C TYR A 10 15.59 15.52 -53.16
N THR A 11 16.59 15.15 -53.96
CA THR A 11 17.85 15.89 -54.04
C THR A 11 17.68 17.28 -54.68
N MET A 12 16.66 17.47 -55.53
CA MET A 12 16.27 18.77 -56.07
C MET A 12 15.50 19.65 -55.07
N GLY A 13 15.21 19.15 -53.85
CA GLY A 13 14.55 19.92 -52.79
C GLY A 13 13.06 19.63 -52.62
N GLU A 14 12.46 18.78 -53.45
CA GLU A 14 11.10 18.32 -53.23
C GLU A 14 11.03 17.51 -51.94
N ARG A 15 9.96 17.70 -51.16
CA ARG A 15 9.73 16.98 -49.90
C ARG A 15 8.33 16.40 -49.83
N ARG A 16 7.41 16.81 -50.70
CA ARG A 16 6.00 16.43 -50.69
C ARG A 16 5.76 15.21 -51.58
N PHE A 17 5.75 14.05 -50.95
CA PHE A 17 5.46 12.76 -51.56
C PHE A 17 4.28 12.08 -50.86
N SER A 18 3.27 12.86 -50.45
CA SER A 18 2.07 12.33 -49.79
C SER A 18 1.27 11.41 -50.72
N GLN A 19 0.62 10.38 -50.17
CA GLN A 19 -0.24 9.40 -50.87
C GLN A 19 0.46 8.59 -51.97
N ILE A 20 1.78 8.70 -52.08
CA ILE A 20 2.53 8.04 -53.12
C ILE A 20 2.55 6.52 -52.93
N ASN A 21 2.59 5.77 -54.03
CA ASN A 21 2.86 4.33 -53.98
C ASN A 21 4.34 4.05 -54.19
N LEU A 22 4.97 3.55 -53.13
CA LEU A 22 6.35 3.07 -53.00
C LEU A 22 6.38 1.65 -52.39
N SER A 23 5.31 0.87 -52.62
CA SER A 23 5.28 -0.52 -52.17
C SER A 23 6.43 -1.28 -52.82
N GLU A 24 7.09 -2.14 -52.05
CA GLU A 24 8.29 -2.91 -52.46
C GLU A 24 9.51 -2.06 -52.85
N ALA A 25 9.46 -0.73 -52.66
CA ALA A 25 10.58 0.13 -53.01
C ALA A 25 11.80 -0.18 -52.13
N ASN A 26 12.98 -0.19 -52.75
CA ASN A 26 14.24 -0.25 -52.02
C ASN A 26 14.79 1.15 -51.74
N LEU A 27 14.62 1.62 -50.52
CA LEU A 27 15.07 2.91 -49.99
C LEU A 27 16.08 2.71 -48.84
N SER A 28 16.73 1.56 -48.77
CA SER A 28 17.72 1.26 -47.73
C SER A 28 18.84 2.30 -47.72
N GLN A 29 19.27 2.75 -46.54
CA GLN A 29 20.31 3.76 -46.36
C GLN A 29 20.03 5.13 -47.00
N ALA A 30 18.83 5.35 -47.57
CA ALA A 30 18.49 6.63 -48.16
C ALA A 30 18.40 7.72 -47.09
N ASN A 31 18.86 8.93 -47.42
CA ASN A 31 18.67 10.09 -46.57
C ASN A 31 17.39 10.84 -46.97
N LEU A 32 16.34 10.67 -46.19
CA LEU A 32 15.00 11.18 -46.42
C LEU A 32 14.48 11.97 -45.20
N SER A 33 15.37 12.67 -44.49
CA SER A 33 14.98 13.51 -43.35
C SER A 33 13.98 14.59 -43.75
N ASP A 34 12.99 14.87 -42.90
CA ASP A 34 11.95 15.87 -43.14
C ASP A 34 11.07 15.61 -44.38
N ILE A 35 11.15 14.41 -44.99
CA ILE A 35 10.27 14.05 -46.10
C ILE A 35 8.81 13.94 -45.63
N ASN A 36 7.87 14.34 -46.48
CA ASN A 36 6.46 14.09 -46.28
C ASN A 36 6.03 12.89 -47.13
N LEU A 37 5.82 11.77 -46.46
CA LEU A 37 5.27 10.50 -46.95
C LEU A 37 3.92 10.19 -46.27
N SER A 38 3.17 11.22 -45.85
CA SER A 38 1.84 11.02 -45.25
C SER A 38 0.93 10.24 -46.19
N GLU A 39 0.20 9.27 -45.65
CA GLU A 39 -0.71 8.37 -46.38
C GLU A 39 -0.04 7.58 -47.52
N ALA A 40 1.29 7.55 -47.60
CA ALA A 40 2.01 6.80 -48.61
C ALA A 40 1.86 5.29 -48.41
N SER A 41 1.92 4.53 -49.50
CA SER A 41 2.02 3.08 -49.48
C SER A 41 3.48 2.67 -49.53
N LEU A 42 4.00 2.15 -48.44
CA LEU A 42 5.36 1.64 -48.23
C LEU A 42 5.33 0.14 -47.81
N ILE A 43 4.29 -0.57 -48.25
CA ILE A 43 4.08 -1.99 -47.95
C ILE A 43 5.27 -2.78 -48.48
N VAL A 44 5.89 -3.62 -47.63
CA VAL A 44 7.07 -4.44 -47.97
C VAL A 44 8.30 -3.61 -48.39
N ALA A 45 8.27 -2.28 -48.26
CA ALA A 45 9.40 -1.44 -48.63
C ALA A 45 10.63 -1.75 -47.76
N ASN A 46 11.81 -1.68 -48.38
CA ASN A 46 13.08 -1.78 -47.67
C ASN A 46 13.58 -0.39 -47.29
N LEU A 47 13.50 -0.03 -46.02
CA LEU A 47 13.93 1.23 -45.43
C LEU A 47 15.07 1.02 -44.42
N SER A 48 15.71 -0.15 -44.43
CA SER A 48 16.76 -0.52 -43.50
C SER A 48 17.89 0.51 -43.45
N GLY A 49 18.16 1.05 -42.26
CA GLY A 49 19.17 2.08 -42.02
C GLY A 49 18.93 3.42 -42.74
N ALA A 50 17.75 3.64 -43.32
CA ALA A 50 17.40 4.93 -43.89
C ALA A 50 17.33 6.01 -42.78
N ASN A 51 17.61 7.26 -43.15
CA ASN A 51 17.37 8.41 -42.30
C ASN A 51 16.00 9.01 -42.63
N LEU A 52 15.02 8.77 -41.78
CA LEU A 52 13.67 9.33 -41.82
C LEU A 52 13.42 10.25 -40.61
N SER A 53 14.47 10.85 -40.05
CA SER A 53 14.30 11.77 -38.92
C SER A 53 13.39 12.93 -39.30
N ARG A 54 12.44 13.26 -38.41
CA ARG A 54 11.38 14.27 -38.61
C ARG A 54 10.51 14.07 -39.85
N ALA A 55 10.53 12.89 -40.48
CA ALA A 55 9.64 12.60 -41.59
C ALA A 55 8.18 12.60 -41.14
N ASN A 56 7.28 13.03 -42.02
CA ASN A 56 5.85 12.84 -41.84
C ASN A 56 5.42 11.55 -42.55
N LEU A 57 5.10 10.52 -41.78
CA LEU A 57 4.60 9.20 -42.17
C LEU A 57 3.19 8.97 -41.60
N SER A 58 2.46 10.03 -41.22
CA SER A 58 1.12 9.90 -40.66
C SER A 58 0.18 9.20 -41.65
N GLY A 59 -0.58 8.22 -41.17
CA GLY A 59 -1.46 7.40 -42.00
C GLY A 59 -0.77 6.54 -43.05
N ALA A 60 0.57 6.48 -43.09
CA ALA A 60 1.29 5.67 -44.07
C ALA A 60 1.08 4.16 -43.82
N ARG A 61 1.06 3.38 -44.90
CA ARG A 61 0.99 1.91 -44.83
C ARG A 61 2.39 1.33 -44.95
N LEU A 62 2.92 0.82 -43.84
CA LEU A 62 4.26 0.25 -43.66
C LEU A 62 4.18 -1.25 -43.30
N ASN A 63 3.08 -1.93 -43.64
CA ASN A 63 2.90 -3.36 -43.37
C ASN A 63 4.09 -4.17 -43.91
N VAL A 64 4.68 -5.01 -43.07
CA VAL A 64 5.81 -5.88 -43.44
C VAL A 64 7.06 -5.11 -43.94
N ALA A 65 7.13 -3.79 -43.72
CA ALA A 65 8.29 -2.99 -44.12
C ALA A 65 9.53 -3.36 -43.31
N LYS A 66 10.70 -3.28 -43.94
CA LYS A 66 12.00 -3.46 -43.27
C LYS A 66 12.50 -2.09 -42.81
N LEU A 67 12.49 -1.85 -41.51
CA LEU A 67 12.90 -0.61 -40.85
C LEU A 67 14.05 -0.85 -39.85
N ASN A 68 14.82 -1.93 -40.04
CA ASN A 68 15.88 -2.27 -39.11
C ASN A 68 16.97 -1.18 -39.11
N GLY A 69 17.34 -0.68 -37.94
CA GLY A 69 18.34 0.38 -37.79
C GLY A 69 17.94 1.73 -38.39
N THR A 70 16.69 1.92 -38.81
CA THR A 70 16.21 3.18 -39.40
C THR A 70 16.19 4.29 -38.35
N ASN A 71 16.60 5.50 -38.72
CA ASN A 71 16.46 6.68 -37.88
C ASN A 71 15.09 7.32 -38.11
N LEU A 72 14.18 7.18 -37.16
CA LEU A 72 12.83 7.75 -37.13
C LEU A 72 12.71 8.82 -36.02
N ARG A 73 13.83 9.39 -35.55
CA ARG A 73 13.83 10.36 -34.47
C ARG A 73 12.92 11.55 -34.79
N GLY A 74 11.94 11.81 -33.93
CA GLY A 74 10.97 12.89 -34.10
C GLY A 74 10.04 12.74 -35.32
N ALA A 75 9.99 11.57 -35.96
CA ALA A 75 9.08 11.32 -37.07
C ALA A 75 7.62 11.27 -36.58
N ASN A 76 6.69 11.70 -37.43
CA ASN A 76 5.26 11.54 -37.19
C ASN A 76 4.76 10.29 -37.90
N LEU A 77 4.42 9.25 -37.14
CA LEU A 77 3.85 7.97 -37.56
C LEU A 77 2.42 7.81 -37.02
N SER A 78 1.75 8.91 -36.67
CA SER A 78 0.39 8.85 -36.12
C SER A 78 -0.55 8.14 -37.09
N LYS A 79 -1.33 7.18 -36.60
CA LYS A 79 -2.26 6.36 -37.40
C LYS A 79 -1.61 5.57 -38.54
N ALA A 80 -0.28 5.43 -38.55
CA ALA A 80 0.40 4.59 -39.52
C ALA A 80 0.14 3.10 -39.24
N ASP A 81 0.12 2.29 -40.29
CA ASP A 81 0.02 0.84 -40.18
C ASP A 81 1.41 0.21 -40.34
N LEU A 82 2.01 -0.18 -39.22
CA LEU A 82 3.30 -0.87 -39.12
C LEU A 82 3.14 -2.33 -38.71
N ASN A 83 1.99 -2.94 -38.98
CA ASN A 83 1.76 -4.34 -38.63
C ASN A 83 2.82 -5.25 -39.27
N VAL A 84 3.43 -6.12 -38.47
CA VAL A 84 4.49 -7.06 -38.89
C VAL A 84 5.75 -6.36 -39.44
N ALA A 85 5.91 -5.06 -39.24
CA ALA A 85 7.12 -4.35 -39.67
C ALA A 85 8.32 -4.71 -38.76
N ASN A 86 9.52 -4.70 -39.33
CA ASN A 86 10.76 -4.92 -38.59
C ASN A 86 11.45 -3.60 -38.26
N LEU A 87 11.27 -3.11 -37.04
CA LEU A 87 11.92 -1.93 -36.45
C LEU A 87 13.06 -2.31 -35.49
N THR A 88 13.67 -3.49 -35.64
CA THR A 88 14.79 -3.92 -34.80
C THR A 88 15.92 -2.88 -34.86
N LEU A 89 16.44 -2.44 -33.71
CA LEU A 89 17.48 -1.40 -33.60
C LEU A 89 17.09 -0.02 -34.17
N ALA A 90 15.82 0.24 -34.50
CA ALA A 90 15.39 1.55 -34.98
C ALA A 90 15.47 2.62 -33.87
N ASP A 91 15.79 3.86 -34.26
CA ASP A 91 15.77 5.02 -33.36
C ASP A 91 14.45 5.78 -33.55
N LEU A 92 13.53 5.61 -32.60
CA LEU A 92 12.22 6.28 -32.57
C LEU A 92 12.17 7.36 -31.47
N ARG A 93 13.31 7.88 -31.01
CA ARG A 93 13.32 8.86 -29.91
C ARG A 93 12.47 10.08 -30.24
N GLY A 94 11.52 10.39 -29.36
CA GLY A 94 10.59 11.52 -29.56
C GLY A 94 9.68 11.40 -30.78
N ALA A 95 9.58 10.24 -31.43
CA ALA A 95 8.63 10.02 -32.51
C ALA A 95 7.19 10.02 -31.97
N VAL A 96 6.23 10.36 -32.83
CA VAL A 96 4.81 10.38 -32.51
C VAL A 96 4.14 9.24 -33.25
N LEU A 97 3.71 8.21 -32.52
CA LEU A 97 3.04 7.01 -33.04
C LEU A 97 1.59 6.91 -32.56
N THR A 98 0.96 8.01 -32.14
CA THR A 98 -0.41 8.00 -31.61
C THR A 98 -1.38 7.24 -32.52
N GLU A 99 -2.17 6.33 -31.95
CA GLU A 99 -3.12 5.47 -32.68
C GLU A 99 -2.51 4.59 -33.80
N ALA A 100 -1.18 4.41 -33.85
CA ALA A 100 -0.54 3.55 -34.84
C ALA A 100 -0.81 2.06 -34.56
N ALA A 101 -0.85 1.27 -35.64
CA ALA A 101 -0.96 -0.19 -35.56
C ALA A 101 0.44 -0.81 -35.67
N LEU A 102 0.88 -1.52 -34.63
CA LEU A 102 2.18 -2.20 -34.51
C LEU A 102 1.96 -3.67 -34.14
N VAL A 103 0.86 -4.27 -34.59
CA VAL A 103 0.52 -5.66 -34.27
C VAL A 103 1.60 -6.57 -34.82
N ARG A 104 2.18 -7.41 -33.94
CA ARG A 104 3.29 -8.31 -34.27
C ARG A 104 4.52 -7.63 -34.86
N ALA A 105 4.72 -6.33 -34.60
CA ALA A 105 5.93 -5.63 -35.03
C ALA A 105 7.15 -6.13 -34.26
N GLU A 106 8.29 -6.25 -34.94
CA GLU A 106 9.57 -6.58 -34.30
C GLU A 106 10.30 -5.29 -33.94
N MET A 107 10.46 -5.00 -32.66
CA MET A 107 11.04 -3.76 -32.15
C MET A 107 12.18 -4.03 -31.16
N MET A 108 12.81 -5.20 -31.27
CA MET A 108 13.91 -5.63 -30.40
C MET A 108 15.02 -4.57 -30.39
N ARG A 109 15.46 -4.17 -29.20
CA ARG A 109 16.54 -3.18 -29.00
C ARG A 109 16.32 -1.82 -29.68
N SER A 110 15.07 -1.48 -30.04
CA SER A 110 14.73 -0.14 -30.53
C SER A 110 14.82 0.90 -29.41
N ASP A 111 14.98 2.17 -29.79
CA ASP A 111 14.95 3.29 -28.84
C ASP A 111 13.70 4.15 -29.05
N LEU A 112 12.72 3.95 -28.18
CA LEU A 112 11.43 4.65 -28.06
C LEU A 112 11.48 5.74 -26.98
N SER A 113 12.66 6.13 -26.48
CA SER A 113 12.73 7.07 -25.35
C SER A 113 12.03 8.38 -25.69
N ARG A 114 11.13 8.81 -24.81
CA ARG A 114 10.26 10.00 -24.96
C ARG A 114 9.35 9.99 -26.19
N ALA A 115 9.16 8.86 -26.86
CA ALA A 115 8.19 8.72 -27.93
C ALA A 115 6.76 8.75 -27.37
N ASP A 116 5.82 9.20 -28.20
CA ASP A 116 4.39 9.19 -27.89
C ASP A 116 3.71 8.04 -28.61
N LEU A 117 3.33 7.01 -27.87
CA LEU A 117 2.64 5.80 -28.34
C LEU A 117 1.27 5.66 -27.68
N SER A 118 0.62 6.78 -27.33
CA SER A 118 -0.73 6.73 -26.76
C SER A 118 -1.70 6.04 -27.70
N ASP A 119 -2.54 5.17 -27.13
CA ASP A 119 -3.58 4.42 -27.83
C ASP A 119 -3.08 3.58 -29.03
N THR A 120 -1.79 3.22 -29.04
CA THR A 120 -1.20 2.31 -30.03
C THR A 120 -1.63 0.88 -29.82
N ASN A 121 -1.70 0.11 -30.92
CA ASN A 121 -1.90 -1.33 -30.85
C ASN A 121 -0.57 -2.07 -31.05
N LEU A 122 0.06 -2.48 -29.95
CA LEU A 122 1.30 -3.25 -29.87
C LEU A 122 1.03 -4.73 -29.51
N SER A 123 -0.18 -5.23 -29.77
CA SER A 123 -0.51 -6.62 -29.44
C SER A 123 0.40 -7.59 -30.18
N ASN A 124 0.91 -8.60 -29.46
CA ASN A 124 1.89 -9.57 -29.95
C ASN A 124 3.21 -8.96 -30.49
N ALA A 125 3.50 -7.68 -30.22
CA ALA A 125 4.76 -7.07 -30.63
C ALA A 125 5.94 -7.58 -29.79
N VAL A 126 7.15 -7.54 -30.35
CA VAL A 126 8.38 -7.96 -29.68
C VAL A 126 9.24 -6.73 -29.38
N LEU A 127 9.22 -6.25 -28.14
CA LEU A 127 9.99 -5.11 -27.62
C LEU A 127 11.11 -5.55 -26.67
N LYS A 128 11.58 -6.80 -26.77
CA LYS A 128 12.66 -7.32 -25.94
C LYS A 128 13.89 -6.40 -25.97
N GLU A 129 14.42 -6.05 -24.80
CA GLU A 129 15.56 -5.15 -24.62
C GLU A 129 15.37 -3.73 -25.22
N ALA A 130 14.14 -3.33 -25.55
CA ALA A 130 13.88 -1.98 -26.07
C ALA A 130 14.09 -0.91 -24.97
N LYS A 131 14.50 0.28 -25.38
CA LYS A 131 14.60 1.46 -24.49
C LYS A 131 13.37 2.32 -24.70
N ALA A 132 12.58 2.55 -23.67
CA ALA A 132 11.36 3.34 -23.71
C ALA A 132 11.27 4.28 -22.49
N ILE A 133 12.41 4.87 -22.14
CA ILE A 133 12.54 5.76 -20.96
C ILE A 133 11.66 6.99 -21.17
N GLY A 134 10.73 7.22 -20.24
CA GLY A 134 9.80 8.34 -20.30
C GLY A 134 8.87 8.33 -21.53
N ALA A 135 8.69 7.19 -22.19
CA ALA A 135 7.74 7.07 -23.29
C ALA A 135 6.30 7.13 -22.78
N ASN A 136 5.40 7.66 -23.62
CA ASN A 136 3.96 7.68 -23.33
C ASN A 136 3.27 6.50 -24.00
N PHE A 137 2.72 5.59 -23.20
CA PHE A 137 1.93 4.44 -23.63
C PHE A 137 0.52 4.46 -23.03
N ARG A 138 0.00 5.65 -22.68
CA ARG A 138 -1.36 5.78 -22.13
C ARG A 138 -2.35 5.09 -23.06
N GLY A 139 -3.16 4.18 -22.51
CA GLY A 139 -4.18 3.45 -23.27
C GLY A 139 -3.66 2.46 -24.32
N ALA A 140 -2.35 2.29 -24.48
CA ALA A 140 -1.78 1.37 -25.46
C ALA A 140 -2.12 -0.10 -25.15
N ASN A 141 -2.23 -0.92 -26.20
CA ASN A 141 -2.50 -2.34 -26.10
C ASN A 141 -1.23 -3.17 -26.35
N PHE A 142 -0.70 -3.79 -25.30
CA PHE A 142 0.40 -4.74 -25.29
C PHE A 142 -0.04 -6.19 -25.03
N SER A 143 -1.30 -6.54 -25.30
CA SER A 143 -1.77 -7.90 -25.07
C SER A 143 -0.84 -8.90 -25.76
N GLU A 144 -0.32 -9.86 -25.00
CA GLU A 144 0.60 -10.92 -25.47
C GLU A 144 1.93 -10.40 -26.07
N ALA A 145 2.29 -9.14 -25.81
CA ALA A 145 3.58 -8.59 -26.24
C ALA A 145 4.74 -9.08 -25.37
N ASP A 146 5.94 -9.15 -25.96
CA ASP A 146 7.18 -9.44 -25.23
C ASP A 146 7.98 -8.16 -24.99
N LEU A 147 7.97 -7.67 -23.75
CA LEU A 147 8.79 -6.56 -23.25
C LEU A 147 9.85 -7.05 -22.25
N SER A 148 10.25 -8.33 -22.29
CA SER A 148 11.27 -8.85 -21.40
C SER A 148 12.56 -8.02 -21.52
N LEU A 149 13.19 -7.73 -20.38
CA LEU A 149 14.40 -6.90 -20.29
C LEU A 149 14.28 -5.46 -20.85
N ALA A 150 13.07 -5.00 -21.18
CA ALA A 150 12.87 -3.64 -21.69
C ALA A 150 13.08 -2.59 -20.58
N ASN A 151 13.55 -1.41 -20.96
CA ASN A 151 13.67 -0.27 -20.06
C ASN A 151 12.50 0.70 -20.23
N LEU A 152 11.55 0.61 -19.31
CA LEU A 152 10.33 1.42 -19.21
C LEU A 152 10.40 2.40 -18.02
N THR A 153 11.61 2.78 -17.60
CA THR A 153 11.82 3.72 -16.48
C THR A 153 11.05 5.02 -16.75
N ALA A 154 10.25 5.45 -15.77
CA ALA A 154 9.39 6.63 -15.84
C ALA A 154 8.41 6.66 -17.03
N ALA A 155 8.12 5.53 -17.69
CA ALA A 155 7.14 5.45 -18.75
C ALA A 155 5.71 5.64 -18.20
N THR A 156 4.82 6.18 -19.04
CA THR A 156 3.39 6.32 -18.71
C THR A 156 2.61 5.18 -19.35
N LEU A 157 2.14 4.23 -18.54
CA LEU A 157 1.33 3.07 -18.92
C LEU A 157 -0.09 3.16 -18.31
N GLU A 158 -0.54 4.37 -17.95
CA GLU A 158 -1.87 4.58 -17.38
C GLU A 158 -2.95 4.01 -18.32
N ARG A 159 -3.80 3.13 -17.79
CA ARG A 159 -4.89 2.45 -18.53
C ARG A 159 -4.42 1.60 -19.73
N ALA A 160 -3.13 1.30 -19.83
CA ALA A 160 -2.63 0.39 -20.85
C ALA A 160 -3.13 -1.05 -20.59
N THR A 161 -3.28 -1.83 -21.66
CA THR A 161 -3.66 -3.24 -21.59
C THR A 161 -2.43 -4.11 -21.79
N LEU A 162 -2.00 -4.85 -20.77
CA LEU A 162 -0.81 -5.72 -20.78
C LEU A 162 -1.17 -7.17 -20.43
N ARG A 163 -2.39 -7.59 -20.77
CA ARG A 163 -2.87 -8.96 -20.48
C ARG A 163 -1.95 -9.98 -21.15
N LEU A 164 -1.49 -10.97 -20.39
CA LEU A 164 -0.59 -12.03 -20.87
C LEU A 164 0.74 -11.52 -21.46
N ALA A 165 1.10 -10.25 -21.24
CA ALA A 165 2.37 -9.71 -21.71
C ALA A 165 3.53 -10.28 -20.88
N ASN A 166 4.71 -10.37 -21.51
CA ASN A 166 5.95 -10.74 -20.83
C ASN A 166 6.77 -9.49 -20.51
N LEU A 167 6.91 -9.16 -19.23
CA LEU A 167 7.76 -8.09 -18.69
C LEU A 167 8.81 -8.65 -17.72
N GLN A 168 9.19 -9.93 -17.88
CA GLN A 168 10.23 -10.55 -17.08
C GLN A 168 11.50 -9.70 -17.09
N GLN A 169 12.00 -9.38 -15.90
CA GLN A 169 13.20 -8.57 -15.68
C GLN A 169 13.18 -7.18 -16.36
N ALA A 170 12.00 -6.64 -16.66
CA ALA A 170 11.87 -5.28 -17.19
C ALA A 170 12.18 -4.22 -16.11
N GLU A 171 12.71 -3.08 -16.53
CA GLU A 171 12.95 -1.91 -15.67
C GLU A 171 11.76 -0.96 -15.75
N LEU A 172 10.95 -0.89 -14.70
CA LEU A 172 9.71 -0.10 -14.59
C LEU A 172 9.78 0.91 -13.43
N SER A 173 10.99 1.23 -12.96
CA SER A 173 11.18 2.15 -11.83
C SER A 173 10.54 3.51 -12.11
N GLY A 174 9.69 3.98 -11.20
CA GLY A 174 8.92 5.23 -11.34
C GLY A 174 7.88 5.25 -12.47
N ALA A 175 7.57 4.10 -13.10
CA ALA A 175 6.55 4.05 -14.15
C ALA A 175 5.15 4.29 -13.58
N ASN A 176 4.28 4.92 -14.37
CA ASN A 176 2.87 5.14 -14.04
C ASN A 176 2.01 4.04 -14.68
N LEU A 177 1.56 3.08 -13.88
CA LEU A 177 0.72 1.93 -14.26
C LEU A 177 -0.71 2.06 -13.69
N ARG A 178 -1.15 3.27 -13.34
CA ARG A 178 -2.48 3.51 -12.76
C ARG A 178 -3.56 2.89 -13.63
N LYS A 179 -4.44 2.09 -13.01
CA LYS A 179 -5.58 1.44 -13.67
C LYS A 179 -5.19 0.62 -14.92
N ALA A 180 -3.94 0.18 -15.04
CA ALA A 180 -3.52 -0.71 -16.13
C ALA A 180 -4.12 -2.11 -15.96
N GLU A 181 -4.40 -2.78 -17.08
CA GLU A 181 -4.90 -4.15 -17.11
C GLU A 181 -3.73 -5.14 -17.28
N LEU A 182 -3.22 -5.65 -16.15
CA LEU A 182 -2.02 -6.50 -16.03
C LEU A 182 -2.40 -7.96 -15.69
N LYS A 183 -3.59 -8.41 -16.10
CA LYS A 183 -4.09 -9.74 -15.79
C LYS A 183 -3.19 -10.81 -16.43
N GLN A 184 -2.72 -11.77 -15.64
CA GLN A 184 -1.82 -12.86 -16.08
C GLN A 184 -0.50 -12.36 -16.72
N VAL A 185 -0.06 -11.14 -16.38
CA VAL A 185 1.23 -10.62 -16.85
C VAL A 185 2.38 -11.36 -16.17
N ASN A 186 3.49 -11.57 -16.88
CA ASN A 186 4.74 -12.04 -16.28
C ASN A 186 5.62 -10.82 -15.94
N LEU A 187 5.78 -10.52 -14.66
CA LEU A 187 6.66 -9.48 -14.09
C LEU A 187 7.77 -10.11 -13.22
N ALA A 188 8.09 -11.38 -13.41
CA ALA A 188 9.10 -12.06 -12.59
C ALA A 188 10.45 -11.33 -12.66
N GLY A 189 11.01 -10.99 -11.50
CA GLY A 189 12.26 -10.24 -11.38
C GLY A 189 12.24 -8.82 -11.94
N ALA A 190 11.09 -8.26 -12.30
CA ALA A 190 10.98 -6.88 -12.78
C ALA A 190 11.30 -5.86 -11.67
N LYS A 191 11.84 -4.69 -12.04
CA LYS A 191 12.09 -3.60 -11.09
C LYS A 191 10.99 -2.54 -11.19
N LEU A 192 10.13 -2.48 -10.18
CA LEU A 192 8.99 -1.60 -10.04
C LEU A 192 9.19 -0.58 -8.89
N VAL A 193 10.44 -0.24 -8.58
CA VAL A 193 10.78 0.67 -7.47
C VAL A 193 10.07 2.01 -7.66
N ASN A 194 9.32 2.45 -6.65
CA ASN A 194 8.50 3.67 -6.68
C ASN A 194 7.50 3.76 -7.85
N ALA A 195 7.09 2.64 -8.46
CA ALA A 195 6.08 2.64 -9.51
C ALA A 195 4.67 2.93 -8.94
N ASP A 196 3.82 3.60 -9.72
CA ASP A 196 2.43 3.89 -9.37
C ASP A 196 1.50 2.85 -10.00
N LEU A 197 1.04 1.87 -9.22
CA LEU A 197 0.16 0.77 -9.60
C LEU A 197 -1.26 0.95 -9.05
N ARG A 198 -1.65 2.17 -8.66
CA ARG A 198 -2.94 2.43 -8.01
C ARG A 198 -4.11 1.95 -8.86
N GLY A 199 -4.93 1.08 -8.27
CA GLY A 199 -6.10 0.48 -8.91
C GLY A 199 -5.79 -0.42 -10.11
N ALA A 200 -4.54 -0.81 -10.34
CA ALA A 200 -4.18 -1.72 -11.43
C ALA A 200 -4.76 -3.13 -11.20
N ASN A 201 -5.03 -3.84 -12.30
CA ASN A 201 -5.55 -5.21 -12.26
C ASN A 201 -4.43 -6.22 -12.51
N LEU A 202 -3.83 -6.74 -11.43
CA LEU A 202 -2.71 -7.70 -11.42
C LEU A 202 -3.18 -9.14 -11.11
N ARG A 203 -4.44 -9.47 -11.35
CA ARG A 203 -4.96 -10.80 -11.04
C ARG A 203 -4.19 -11.88 -11.80
N TRP A 204 -3.75 -12.90 -11.06
CA TRP A 204 -2.95 -14.01 -11.58
C TRP A 204 -1.63 -13.59 -12.24
N ALA A 205 -1.12 -12.39 -11.94
CA ALA A 205 0.20 -11.96 -12.37
C ALA A 205 1.31 -12.76 -11.68
N ASP A 206 2.42 -12.95 -12.38
CA ASP A 206 3.66 -13.45 -11.78
C ASP A 206 4.58 -12.29 -11.42
N LEU A 207 4.74 -12.01 -10.14
CA LEU A 207 5.63 -10.99 -9.57
C LEU A 207 6.75 -11.64 -8.75
N SER A 208 7.05 -12.92 -9.00
CA SER A 208 8.07 -13.65 -8.24
C SER A 208 9.43 -12.95 -8.30
N GLY A 209 10.01 -12.65 -7.15
CA GLY A 209 11.29 -11.93 -7.03
C GLY A 209 11.28 -10.48 -7.57
N ALA A 210 10.12 -9.90 -7.90
CA ALA A 210 10.05 -8.52 -8.37
C ALA A 210 10.43 -7.52 -7.26
N ASP A 211 11.01 -6.38 -7.65
CA ASP A 211 11.37 -5.31 -6.73
C ASP A 211 10.30 -4.20 -6.76
N LEU A 212 9.37 -4.25 -5.81
CA LEU A 212 8.26 -3.29 -5.63
C LEU A 212 8.55 -2.31 -4.46
N THR A 213 9.83 -2.11 -4.10
CA THR A 213 10.20 -1.23 -2.98
C THR A 213 9.62 0.17 -3.19
N GLY A 214 8.86 0.67 -2.21
CA GLY A 214 8.22 1.99 -2.27
C GLY A 214 7.11 2.15 -3.32
N ALA A 215 6.66 1.06 -3.97
CA ALA A 215 5.60 1.14 -4.99
C ALA A 215 4.22 1.46 -4.36
N ASP A 216 3.39 2.19 -5.10
CA ASP A 216 2.01 2.51 -4.70
C ASP A 216 1.00 1.55 -5.34
N LEU A 217 0.60 0.52 -4.61
CA LEU A 217 -0.39 -0.49 -4.99
C LEU A 217 -1.76 -0.24 -4.34
N LYS A 218 -2.07 0.99 -3.88
CA LYS A 218 -3.36 1.27 -3.23
C LYS A 218 -4.54 0.87 -4.11
N GLY A 219 -5.42 0.02 -3.57
CA GLY A 219 -6.59 -0.51 -4.26
C GLY A 219 -6.29 -1.43 -5.45
N ALA A 220 -5.06 -1.91 -5.61
CA ALA A 220 -4.71 -2.85 -6.68
C ALA A 220 -5.39 -4.21 -6.49
N LYS A 221 -5.69 -4.89 -7.60
CA LYS A 221 -6.33 -6.21 -7.61
C LYS A 221 -5.27 -7.28 -7.88
N LEU A 222 -4.78 -7.93 -6.82
CA LEU A 222 -3.72 -8.94 -6.83
C LEU A 222 -4.24 -10.36 -6.57
N SER A 223 -5.55 -10.60 -6.72
CA SER A 223 -6.12 -11.92 -6.42
C SER A 223 -5.43 -13.02 -7.23
N GLY A 224 -4.92 -14.04 -6.55
CA GLY A 224 -4.18 -15.16 -7.13
C GLY A 224 -2.82 -14.81 -7.74
N ALA A 225 -2.26 -13.63 -7.46
CA ALA A 225 -0.93 -13.25 -7.94
C ALA A 225 0.18 -14.02 -7.20
N LYS A 226 1.29 -14.30 -7.88
CA LYS A 226 2.50 -14.87 -7.27
C LYS A 226 3.43 -13.75 -6.88
N LEU A 227 3.70 -13.58 -5.60
CA LEU A 227 4.60 -12.59 -5.01
C LEU A 227 5.75 -13.26 -4.26
N THR A 228 6.04 -14.52 -4.56
CA THR A 228 7.06 -15.30 -3.86
C THR A 228 8.42 -14.60 -3.95
N GLY A 229 9.02 -14.29 -2.80
CA GLY A 229 10.30 -13.57 -2.71
C GLY A 229 10.28 -12.13 -3.23
N ALA A 230 9.11 -11.55 -3.51
CA ALA A 230 9.01 -10.16 -3.96
C ALA A 230 9.46 -9.19 -2.86
N LYS A 231 10.09 -8.07 -3.24
CA LYS A 231 10.46 -6.99 -2.33
C LYS A 231 9.36 -5.95 -2.30
N LEU A 232 8.67 -5.81 -1.19
CA LEU A 232 7.57 -4.89 -0.94
C LEU A 232 7.88 -3.93 0.22
N SER A 233 9.16 -3.75 0.57
CA SER A 233 9.53 -2.83 1.64
C SER A 233 9.01 -1.42 1.35
N ASP A 234 8.40 -0.80 2.36
CA ASP A 234 7.80 0.54 2.26
C ASP A 234 6.70 0.69 1.18
N ALA A 235 6.17 -0.41 0.63
CA ALA A 235 5.11 -0.36 -0.38
C ALA A 235 3.75 0.00 0.23
N ASN A 236 2.92 0.71 -0.54
CA ASN A 236 1.54 1.04 -0.15
C ASN A 236 0.56 0.04 -0.78
N LEU A 237 0.06 -0.89 0.03
CA LEU A 237 -0.94 -1.91 -0.29
C LEU A 237 -2.33 -1.59 0.31
N LEU A 238 -2.60 -0.33 0.68
CA LEU A 238 -3.85 0.07 1.31
C LEU A 238 -5.06 -0.37 0.47
N ASN A 239 -5.99 -1.11 1.10
CA ASN A 239 -7.19 -1.67 0.45
C ASN A 239 -6.90 -2.53 -0.79
N ALA A 240 -5.71 -3.10 -0.93
CA ALA A 240 -5.40 -4.03 -2.02
C ALA A 240 -6.12 -5.37 -1.82
N SER A 241 -6.50 -6.04 -2.91
CA SER A 241 -7.06 -7.39 -2.86
C SER A 241 -5.98 -8.42 -3.13
N LEU A 242 -5.54 -9.13 -2.09
CA LEU A 242 -4.52 -10.18 -2.10
C LEU A 242 -5.15 -11.58 -1.94
N VAL A 243 -6.43 -11.72 -2.28
CA VAL A 243 -7.18 -12.98 -2.12
C VAL A 243 -6.49 -14.11 -2.89
N TYR A 244 -6.13 -15.20 -2.21
CA TYR A 244 -5.33 -16.31 -2.75
C TYR A 244 -3.96 -15.94 -3.34
N ALA A 245 -3.41 -14.77 -3.00
CA ALA A 245 -2.06 -14.39 -3.43
C ALA A 245 -1.00 -15.21 -2.67
N ASP A 246 0.11 -15.51 -3.33
CA ASP A 246 1.26 -16.19 -2.71
C ASP A 246 2.34 -15.18 -2.35
N LEU A 247 2.41 -14.78 -1.08
CA LEU A 247 3.42 -13.88 -0.52
C LEU A 247 4.57 -14.64 0.16
N GLY A 248 4.78 -15.93 -0.16
CA GLY A 248 5.81 -16.75 0.46
C GLY A 248 7.20 -16.12 0.33
N GLY A 249 7.90 -15.91 1.46
CA GLY A 249 9.23 -15.27 1.44
C GLY A 249 9.25 -13.79 1.05
N ALA A 250 8.09 -13.14 0.84
CA ALA A 250 8.04 -11.74 0.43
C ALA A 250 8.53 -10.81 1.56
N ASN A 251 9.24 -9.74 1.19
CA ASN A 251 9.70 -8.74 2.13
C ASN A 251 8.69 -7.59 2.24
N LEU A 252 7.84 -7.56 3.25
CA LEU A 252 6.87 -6.49 3.48
C LEU A 252 7.31 -5.49 4.56
N VAL A 253 8.60 -5.44 4.93
CA VAL A 253 9.07 -4.55 6.01
C VAL A 253 8.59 -3.11 5.78
N ARG A 254 7.83 -2.56 6.75
CA ARG A 254 7.20 -1.23 6.75
C ARG A 254 6.18 -0.98 5.63
N ALA A 255 5.66 -2.02 4.97
CA ALA A 255 4.55 -1.87 4.03
C ALA A 255 3.26 -1.46 4.76
N ASP A 256 2.44 -0.63 4.10
CA ASP A 256 1.09 -0.30 4.57
C ASP A 256 0.04 -1.08 3.78
N TRP A 257 -0.50 -2.15 4.37
CA TRP A 257 -1.58 -2.93 3.79
C TRP A 257 -2.90 -2.79 4.56
N THR A 258 -3.10 -1.67 5.26
CA THR A 258 -4.32 -1.47 6.05
C THR A 258 -5.56 -1.59 5.15
N GLY A 259 -6.56 -2.37 5.59
CA GLY A 259 -7.76 -2.64 4.79
C GLY A 259 -7.58 -3.67 3.66
N ALA A 260 -6.39 -4.27 3.51
CA ALA A 260 -6.15 -5.28 2.49
C ALA A 260 -6.91 -6.59 2.78
N ASP A 261 -7.28 -7.26 1.69
CA ASP A 261 -7.96 -8.55 1.74
C ASP A 261 -6.97 -9.68 1.46
N LEU A 262 -6.52 -10.37 2.52
CA LEU A 262 -5.57 -11.48 2.49
C LEU A 262 -6.29 -12.84 2.47
N SER A 263 -7.59 -12.90 2.21
CA SER A 263 -8.34 -14.16 2.34
C SER A 263 -7.75 -15.26 1.47
N GLY A 264 -7.41 -16.41 2.06
CA GLY A 264 -6.76 -17.53 1.36
C GLY A 264 -5.29 -17.31 0.94
N ALA A 265 -4.67 -16.18 1.30
CA ALA A 265 -3.29 -15.88 0.92
C ALA A 265 -2.28 -16.77 1.67
N THR A 266 -1.11 -17.00 1.07
CA THR A 266 0.02 -17.68 1.71
C THR A 266 1.06 -16.66 2.15
N LEU A 267 1.50 -16.70 3.41
CA LEU A 267 2.48 -15.77 3.98
C LEU A 267 3.70 -16.45 4.62
N THR A 268 3.84 -17.78 4.48
CA THR A 268 4.97 -18.51 5.05
C THR A 268 6.31 -17.92 4.62
N GLY A 269 7.13 -17.55 5.59
CA GLY A 269 8.45 -16.92 5.39
C GLY A 269 8.44 -15.44 5.04
N SER A 270 7.28 -14.78 5.06
CA SER A 270 7.20 -13.35 4.81
C SER A 270 7.81 -12.52 5.96
N LYS A 271 8.36 -11.35 5.61
CA LYS A 271 9.01 -10.42 6.55
C LYS A 271 8.04 -9.28 6.87
N LEU A 272 7.60 -9.17 8.12
CA LEU A 272 6.44 -8.37 8.52
C LEU A 272 6.76 -7.29 9.57
N TYR A 273 8.02 -6.89 9.73
CA TYR A 273 8.37 -5.84 10.68
C TYR A 273 7.79 -4.48 10.27
N GLY A 274 7.20 -3.77 11.22
CA GLY A 274 6.64 -2.43 10.99
C GLY A 274 5.36 -2.43 10.14
N VAL A 275 4.74 -3.59 9.93
CA VAL A 275 3.49 -3.72 9.17
C VAL A 275 2.29 -3.70 10.13
N SER A 276 1.26 -2.91 9.80
CA SER A 276 -0.01 -2.90 10.54
C SER A 276 -0.64 -4.30 10.56
N ARG A 277 -1.35 -4.69 11.61
CA ARG A 277 -2.15 -5.94 11.59
C ARG A 277 -3.64 -5.67 11.71
N PHE A 278 -4.01 -4.40 11.61
CA PHE A 278 -5.34 -3.90 11.85
C PHE A 278 -6.16 -3.83 10.57
N GLY A 279 -7.43 -4.20 10.67
CA GLY A 279 -8.40 -4.04 9.58
C GLY A 279 -8.12 -4.92 8.36
N LEU A 280 -7.35 -6.00 8.54
CA LEU A 280 -7.12 -6.99 7.52
C LEU A 280 -8.28 -7.97 7.46
N LYS A 281 -8.63 -8.43 6.25
CA LYS A 281 -9.41 -9.67 6.10
C LYS A 281 -8.43 -10.82 5.95
N SER A 282 -8.45 -11.77 6.88
CA SER A 282 -7.44 -12.84 6.97
C SER A 282 -8.05 -14.24 7.02
N GLU A 283 -9.29 -14.39 6.55
CA GLU A 283 -9.98 -15.69 6.52
C GLU A 283 -9.22 -16.68 5.62
N GLY A 284 -8.86 -17.84 6.16
CA GLY A 284 -8.16 -18.88 5.41
C GLY A 284 -6.72 -18.55 5.03
N VAL A 285 -6.10 -17.51 5.63
CA VAL A 285 -4.66 -17.26 5.48
C VAL A 285 -3.87 -18.50 5.92
N ARG A 286 -2.85 -18.86 5.12
CA ARG A 286 -1.91 -19.94 5.42
C ARG A 286 -0.54 -19.36 5.75
N CYS A 287 -0.02 -19.68 6.92
CA CYS A 287 1.25 -19.14 7.37
C CYS A 287 1.86 -20.02 8.47
N ASP A 288 2.99 -20.66 8.18
CA ASP A 288 3.68 -21.53 9.15
C ASP A 288 4.68 -20.74 10.00
N TRP A 289 5.32 -19.72 9.41
CA TRP A 289 6.22 -18.83 10.12
C TRP A 289 6.36 -17.48 9.40
N VAL A 290 6.77 -16.47 10.15
CA VAL A 290 7.08 -15.11 9.66
C VAL A 290 8.35 -14.59 10.33
N ASP A 291 9.04 -13.67 9.67
CA ASP A 291 10.14 -12.92 10.27
C ASP A 291 9.66 -11.53 10.73
N LEU A 292 9.94 -11.23 11.99
CA LEU A 292 9.58 -9.97 12.66
C LEU A 292 10.81 -9.09 12.94
N SER A 293 11.96 -9.42 12.38
CA SER A 293 13.19 -8.65 12.55
C SER A 293 13.13 -7.32 11.78
N PRO A 294 13.71 -6.23 12.33
CA PRO A 294 13.73 -4.92 11.68
C PRO A 294 14.30 -4.91 10.25
N GLU A 295 15.32 -5.73 10.01
CA GLU A 295 16.03 -5.82 8.73
C GLU A 295 15.51 -6.94 7.82
N GLY A 296 14.62 -7.80 8.34
CA GLY A 296 14.20 -8.99 7.61
C GLY A 296 15.34 -10.01 7.48
N ASP A 297 16.17 -10.18 8.51
CA ASP A 297 17.38 -11.01 8.54
C ASP A 297 17.19 -12.35 9.27
N ASP A 298 15.93 -12.75 9.50
CA ASP A 298 15.54 -13.97 10.21
C ASP A 298 16.00 -14.02 11.68
N SER A 299 16.45 -12.90 12.26
CA SER A 299 16.85 -12.85 13.68
C SER A 299 15.67 -12.93 14.65
N GLN A 300 14.43 -12.72 14.17
CA GLN A 300 13.20 -12.77 14.98
C GLN A 300 12.09 -13.56 14.26
N VAL A 301 12.36 -14.84 13.98
CA VAL A 301 11.37 -15.76 13.41
C VAL A 301 10.31 -16.14 14.44
N ARG A 302 9.05 -16.10 14.01
CA ARG A 302 7.90 -16.61 14.75
C ARG A 302 7.22 -17.71 13.97
N TRP A 303 7.12 -18.88 14.58
CA TRP A 303 6.30 -20.00 14.11
C TRP A 303 4.85 -19.80 14.56
N LEU A 304 3.91 -20.19 13.70
CA LEU A 304 2.47 -20.04 13.94
C LEU A 304 1.78 -21.37 13.65
N THR A 305 0.96 -21.81 14.59
CA THR A 305 -0.03 -22.87 14.36
C THR A 305 -1.23 -22.31 13.60
N PHE A 306 -2.04 -23.20 13.00
CA PHE A 306 -3.26 -22.80 12.27
C PHE A 306 -4.20 -21.91 13.10
N GLU A 307 -4.36 -22.20 14.40
CA GLU A 307 -5.19 -21.42 15.31
C GLU A 307 -4.60 -20.05 15.66
N GLU A 308 -3.29 -19.89 15.58
CA GLU A 308 -2.60 -18.63 15.87
C GLU A 308 -2.59 -17.69 14.67
N VAL A 309 -2.62 -18.22 13.44
CA VAL A 309 -2.64 -17.40 12.21
C VAL A 309 -3.80 -16.42 12.22
N GLY A 310 -5.01 -16.90 12.50
CA GLY A 310 -6.20 -16.05 12.57
C GLY A 310 -6.05 -14.95 13.63
N ARG A 311 -5.56 -15.30 14.83
CA ARG A 311 -5.32 -14.33 15.91
C ARG A 311 -4.22 -13.32 15.59
N PHE A 312 -3.20 -13.74 14.84
CA PHE A 312 -2.06 -12.92 14.47
C PHE A 312 -2.43 -11.85 13.45
N PHE A 313 -3.24 -12.18 12.44
CA PHE A 313 -3.64 -11.28 11.35
C PHE A 313 -5.00 -10.60 11.54
N ASN A 314 -5.76 -10.95 12.59
CA ASN A 314 -7.06 -10.35 12.89
C ASN A 314 -6.99 -9.52 14.19
N THR A 315 -6.05 -8.59 14.26
CA THR A 315 -5.98 -7.68 15.39
C THR A 315 -6.86 -6.45 15.17
N THR A 316 -7.46 -5.95 16.23
CA THR A 316 -8.12 -4.65 16.26
C THR A 316 -7.16 -3.59 16.78
N PRO A 317 -7.24 -2.32 16.33
CA PRO A 317 -6.42 -1.27 16.95
C PRO A 317 -6.80 -1.18 18.44
N PRO A 318 -5.84 -1.25 19.37
CA PRO A 318 -6.14 -1.12 20.79
C PRO A 318 -6.78 0.24 21.05
N THR A 319 -7.80 0.28 21.92
CA THR A 319 -8.53 1.51 22.21
C THR A 319 -8.60 1.84 23.69
N VAL A 320 -8.59 3.13 24.00
CA VAL A 320 -9.05 3.66 25.28
C VAL A 320 -10.37 4.37 25.02
N ARG A 321 -11.43 3.95 25.69
CA ARG A 321 -12.76 4.57 25.60
C ARG A 321 -13.07 5.25 26.90
N ILE A 322 -13.39 6.54 26.84
CA ILE A 322 -13.93 7.32 27.96
C ILE A 322 -15.37 7.65 27.62
N ALA A 323 -16.31 7.01 28.31
CA ALA A 323 -17.72 7.34 28.22
C ALA A 323 -18.06 8.37 29.30
N ILE A 324 -18.77 9.42 28.92
CA ILE A 324 -19.19 10.52 29.79
C ILE A 324 -20.72 10.56 29.79
N GLU A 325 -21.35 10.56 30.96
CA GLU A 325 -22.82 10.61 31.11
C GLU A 325 -23.43 11.99 30.85
N ARG A 326 -23.02 12.61 29.75
CA ARG A 326 -23.57 13.87 29.30
C ARG A 326 -23.36 14.00 27.80
N ALA A 327 -24.31 14.61 27.11
CA ALA A 327 -24.10 15.08 25.76
C ALA A 327 -23.13 16.26 25.78
N ILE A 328 -22.18 16.30 24.85
CA ILE A 328 -21.21 17.40 24.78
C ILE A 328 -21.90 18.68 24.30
N ASP A 329 -21.77 19.75 25.08
CA ASP A 329 -22.21 21.09 24.69
C ASP A 329 -21.07 21.85 23.97
N PRO A 330 -21.36 22.95 23.25
CA PRO A 330 -20.33 23.68 22.50
C PRO A 330 -19.16 24.18 23.36
N ALA A 331 -19.39 24.58 24.61
CA ALA A 331 -18.34 25.03 25.50
C ALA A 331 -17.46 23.85 25.96
N ALA A 332 -18.09 22.71 26.30
CA ALA A 332 -17.40 21.46 26.59
C ALA A 332 -16.55 20.97 25.41
N HIS A 333 -17.05 21.11 24.18
CA HIS A 333 -16.32 20.73 22.97
C HIS A 333 -15.01 21.52 22.83
N MET A 334 -15.07 22.84 22.99
CA MET A 334 -13.89 23.70 22.97
C MET A 334 -12.91 23.36 24.10
N ALA A 335 -13.43 23.18 25.32
CA ALA A 335 -12.62 22.86 26.50
C ALA A 335 -11.84 21.55 26.32
N ILE A 336 -12.49 20.50 25.80
CA ILE A 336 -11.85 19.21 25.53
C ILE A 336 -10.82 19.31 24.41
N ALA A 337 -11.15 20.02 23.33
CA ALA A 337 -10.21 20.22 22.21
C ALA A 337 -8.93 20.93 22.69
N LEU A 338 -9.07 21.98 23.49
CA LEU A 338 -7.94 22.70 24.08
C LEU A 338 -7.15 21.82 25.06
N ALA A 339 -7.84 21.06 25.92
CA ALA A 339 -7.20 20.16 26.87
C ALA A 339 -6.34 19.11 26.15
N TYR A 340 -6.88 18.44 25.12
CA TYR A 340 -6.12 17.44 24.37
C TYR A 340 -5.04 18.05 23.50
N TYR A 341 -5.25 19.25 22.92
CA TYR A 341 -4.20 19.98 22.23
C TYR A 341 -2.99 20.25 23.14
N GLN A 342 -3.24 20.63 24.40
CA GLN A 342 -2.16 20.85 25.37
C GLN A 342 -1.51 19.54 25.81
N LEU A 343 -2.31 18.51 26.09
CA LEU A 343 -1.79 17.18 26.46
C LEU A 343 -0.92 16.57 25.35
N ALA A 344 -1.28 16.77 24.09
CA ALA A 344 -0.51 16.32 22.92
C ALA A 344 0.90 16.90 22.82
N ARG A 345 1.17 18.05 23.48
CA ARG A 345 2.52 18.64 23.56
C ARG A 345 3.44 17.83 24.49
N TYR A 346 2.86 17.13 25.46
CA TYR A 346 3.60 16.34 26.44
C TYR A 346 3.57 14.84 26.14
N SER A 347 2.43 14.32 25.66
CA SER A 347 2.25 12.92 25.28
C SER A 347 2.03 12.80 23.77
N PRO A 348 3.05 12.37 23.00
CA PRO A 348 2.92 12.20 21.55
C PRO A 348 1.77 11.27 21.14
N ASP A 349 1.41 10.30 21.98
CA ASP A 349 0.32 9.36 21.74
C ASP A 349 -1.07 10.01 21.76
N LEU A 350 -1.19 11.23 22.30
CA LEU A 350 -2.42 12.04 22.27
C LEU A 350 -2.47 13.05 21.12
N ARG A 351 -1.50 13.04 20.20
CA ARG A 351 -1.53 13.94 19.01
C ARG A 351 -2.68 13.62 18.07
N MET A 352 -3.10 12.35 18.01
CA MET A 352 -4.30 11.97 17.27
C MET A 352 -5.52 12.30 18.12
N CYS A 353 -6.41 13.15 17.59
CA CYS A 353 -7.65 13.48 18.27
C CYS A 353 -8.51 12.22 18.45
N PRO A 354 -9.16 12.03 19.60
CA PRO A 354 -10.10 10.93 19.76
C PRO A 354 -11.28 11.08 18.80
N SER A 355 -11.86 9.97 18.38
CA SER A 355 -13.19 10.02 17.75
C SER A 355 -14.23 10.29 18.83
N ILE A 356 -15.14 11.23 18.56
CA ILE A 356 -16.19 11.65 19.48
C ILE A 356 -17.54 11.18 18.94
N GLU A 357 -18.22 10.32 19.69
CA GLU A 357 -19.60 9.92 19.43
C GLU A 357 -20.52 10.63 20.43
N VAL A 358 -21.45 11.43 19.93
CA VAL A 358 -22.39 12.22 20.76
C VAL A 358 -23.78 11.61 20.64
N GLY A 359 -24.32 11.13 21.75
CA GLY A 359 -25.71 10.73 21.88
C GLY A 359 -26.46 11.61 22.88
N ASP A 360 -27.78 11.45 22.97
CA ASP A 360 -28.66 12.34 23.73
C ASP A 360 -28.32 12.45 25.23
N ARG A 361 -27.71 11.41 25.81
CA ARG A 361 -27.35 11.35 27.24
C ARG A 361 -25.89 10.98 27.49
N ARG A 362 -25.11 10.72 26.45
CA ARG A 362 -23.75 10.22 26.59
C ARG A 362 -22.85 10.71 25.48
N THR A 363 -21.59 10.94 25.82
CA THR A 363 -20.53 11.21 24.85
C THR A 363 -19.43 10.18 25.03
N ILE A 364 -18.93 9.61 23.94
CA ILE A 364 -17.87 8.60 23.98
C ILE A 364 -16.66 9.17 23.25
N LEU A 365 -15.54 9.25 23.97
CA LEU A 365 -14.23 9.57 23.40
C LEU A 365 -13.46 8.26 23.19
N THR A 366 -13.07 7.96 21.96
CA THR A 366 -12.29 6.77 21.64
C THR A 366 -10.91 7.16 21.10
N PHE A 367 -9.87 6.79 21.85
CA PHE A 367 -8.47 6.91 21.46
C PHE A 367 -8.02 5.59 20.85
N ARG A 368 -7.53 5.60 19.61
CA ARG A 368 -6.96 4.43 18.94
C ARG A 368 -5.44 4.46 19.06
N LEU A 369 -4.84 3.31 19.35
CA LEU A 369 -3.42 3.16 19.61
C LEU A 369 -2.75 2.25 18.58
N GLU A 370 -1.43 2.33 18.51
CA GLU A 370 -0.61 1.48 17.63
C GLU A 370 -0.28 0.12 18.26
N ASN A 371 -0.29 0.01 19.59
CA ASN A 371 0.02 -1.22 20.32
C ASN A 371 -0.54 -1.20 21.75
N ASP A 372 -0.68 -2.41 22.33
CA ASP A 372 -1.27 -2.63 23.64
C ASP A 372 -0.47 -2.03 24.81
N PHE A 373 0.86 -1.90 24.66
CA PHE A 373 1.72 -1.40 25.74
C PHE A 373 1.39 0.04 26.16
N LYS A 374 0.77 0.81 25.26
CA LYS A 374 0.38 2.20 25.47
C LYS A 374 -0.98 2.37 26.14
N LEU A 375 -1.80 1.31 26.27
CA LEU A 375 -3.18 1.40 26.78
C LEU A 375 -3.27 2.10 28.15
N PHE A 376 -2.50 1.63 29.12
CA PHE A 376 -2.49 2.19 30.48
C PHE A 376 -1.96 3.63 30.52
N ALA A 377 -0.90 3.91 29.75
CA ALA A 377 -0.29 5.23 29.68
C ALA A 377 -1.19 6.28 29.03
N VAL A 378 -1.90 5.91 27.96
CA VAL A 378 -2.85 6.80 27.30
C VAL A 378 -4.09 7.00 28.15
N ALA A 379 -4.64 5.94 28.77
CA ALA A 379 -5.76 6.07 29.69
C ALA A 379 -5.45 7.00 30.87
N TRP A 380 -4.23 6.90 31.42
CA TRP A 380 -3.75 7.77 32.48
C TRP A 380 -3.79 9.26 32.11
N MET A 381 -3.37 9.59 30.89
CA MET A 381 -3.31 10.98 30.41
C MET A 381 -4.66 11.48 29.87
N ALA A 382 -5.40 10.61 29.19
CA ALA A 382 -6.64 10.97 28.50
C ALA A 382 -7.77 11.33 29.48
N ILE A 383 -7.75 10.76 30.69
CA ILE A 383 -8.76 11.03 31.72
C ILE A 383 -8.51 12.34 32.49
N LEU A 384 -7.32 12.94 32.38
CA LEU A 384 -6.92 14.14 33.14
C LEU A 384 -7.91 15.31 33.11
N PRO A 385 -8.62 15.60 32.00
CA PRO A 385 -9.58 16.70 31.99
C PRO A 385 -10.75 16.48 32.96
N PHE A 386 -11.10 15.24 33.31
CA PHE A 386 -12.34 14.88 33.99
C PHE A 386 -12.20 14.78 35.51
N GLN A 387 -13.31 14.96 36.23
CA GLN A 387 -13.35 14.90 37.70
C GLN A 387 -12.89 13.55 38.26
N ASP A 388 -13.21 12.44 37.58
CA ASP A 388 -12.89 11.08 38.02
C ASP A 388 -11.43 10.66 37.74
N ALA A 389 -10.60 11.58 37.21
CA ALA A 389 -9.22 11.30 36.82
C ALA A 389 -8.43 10.61 37.94
N ARG A 390 -8.51 11.14 39.16
CA ARG A 390 -7.71 10.64 40.29
C ARG A 390 -8.08 9.20 40.66
N VAL A 391 -9.37 8.86 40.67
CA VAL A 391 -9.85 7.51 41.02
C VAL A 391 -9.46 6.53 39.92
N THR A 392 -9.67 6.91 38.65
CA THR A 392 -9.28 6.09 37.49
C THR A 392 -7.78 5.81 37.48
N GLN A 393 -6.95 6.83 37.73
CA GLN A 393 -5.50 6.71 37.82
C GLN A 393 -5.06 5.77 38.96
N GLN A 394 -5.69 5.86 40.14
CA GLN A 394 -5.43 4.92 41.23
C GLN A 394 -5.75 3.47 40.83
N ASN A 395 -6.88 3.24 40.16
CA ASN A 395 -7.24 1.92 39.67
C ASN A 395 -6.23 1.37 38.65
N LEU A 396 -5.77 2.19 37.70
CA LEU A 396 -4.72 1.80 36.75
C LEU A 396 -3.42 1.35 37.45
N LEU A 397 -2.99 2.08 38.48
CA LEU A 397 -1.80 1.71 39.27
C LEU A 397 -2.00 0.40 40.04
N HIS A 398 -3.17 0.21 40.65
CA HIS A 398 -3.51 -1.03 41.35
C HIS A 398 -3.52 -2.22 40.40
N LEU A 399 -4.12 -2.09 39.22
CA LEU A 399 -4.14 -3.12 38.19
C LEU A 399 -2.73 -3.54 37.76
N VAL A 400 -1.85 -2.58 37.43
CA VAL A 400 -0.46 -2.89 37.03
C VAL A 400 0.32 -3.58 38.17
N ARG A 401 0.16 -3.12 39.42
CA ARG A 401 0.79 -3.77 40.59
C ARG A 401 0.29 -5.20 40.80
N SER A 402 -1.01 -5.43 40.69
CA SER A 402 -1.60 -6.77 40.80
C SER A 402 -1.05 -7.71 39.72
N LEU A 403 -0.92 -7.23 38.47
CA LEU A 403 -0.32 -7.99 37.38
C LEU A 403 1.14 -8.36 37.66
N GLN A 404 1.92 -7.46 38.27
CA GLN A 404 3.32 -7.74 38.67
C GLN A 404 3.42 -8.82 39.75
N ILE A 405 2.58 -8.74 40.79
CA ILE A 405 2.56 -9.72 41.89
C ILE A 405 2.22 -11.11 41.34
N GLN A 406 1.18 -11.20 40.52
CA GLN A 406 0.76 -12.47 39.90
C GLN A 406 1.82 -13.05 38.96
N ALA A 407 2.49 -12.22 38.16
CA ALA A 407 3.55 -12.68 37.25
C ALA A 407 4.82 -13.15 37.98
N SER A 408 5.07 -12.63 39.19
CA SER A 408 6.20 -13.03 40.03
C SER A 408 5.97 -14.38 40.72
N GLY A 409 4.71 -14.77 40.97
CA GLY A 409 4.36 -16.07 41.57
C GLY A 409 4.34 -17.26 40.60
N ASN A 410 4.13 -17.02 39.30
CA ASN A 410 3.90 -18.07 38.29
C ASN A 410 5.05 -18.30 37.28
N ILE A 411 6.26 -17.76 37.51
CA ILE A 411 7.49 -17.95 36.69
C ILE A 411 7.23 -18.06 35.18
N GLN A 412 6.71 -16.99 34.57
CA GLN A 412 6.58 -16.85 33.11
C GLN A 412 7.47 -15.70 32.62
N PRO A 413 8.70 -15.97 32.13
CA PRO A 413 9.70 -14.93 31.80
C PRO A 413 9.22 -13.90 30.77
N ASN A 414 8.46 -14.36 29.76
CA ASN A 414 7.92 -13.50 28.71
C ASN A 414 6.82 -12.56 29.23
N ARG A 415 5.97 -13.05 30.14
CA ARG A 415 4.93 -12.27 30.82
C ARG A 415 5.54 -11.14 31.65
N LEU A 416 6.61 -11.43 32.38
CA LEU A 416 7.32 -10.41 33.16
C LEU A 416 7.96 -9.34 32.25
N LYS A 417 8.53 -9.73 31.11
CA LYS A 417 9.08 -8.79 30.11
C LYS A 417 8.00 -7.88 29.53
N TYR A 418 6.80 -8.41 29.27
CA TYR A 418 5.66 -7.66 28.75
C TYR A 418 5.11 -6.66 29.78
N ILE A 419 4.90 -7.10 31.02
CA ILE A 419 4.42 -6.23 32.11
C ILE A 419 5.42 -5.10 32.40
N LYS A 420 6.73 -5.39 32.40
CA LYS A 420 7.78 -4.36 32.54
C LYS A 420 7.70 -3.29 31.44
N LYS A 421 7.30 -3.64 30.21
CA LYS A 421 7.07 -2.66 29.15
C LYS A 421 5.87 -1.76 29.45
N ILE A 422 4.73 -2.33 29.86
CA ILE A 422 3.55 -1.55 30.26
C ILE A 422 3.89 -0.58 31.40
N GLU A 423 4.55 -1.10 32.44
CA GLU A 423 4.99 -0.29 33.57
C GLU A 423 5.90 0.84 33.12
N LYS A 424 6.86 0.59 32.22
CA LYS A 424 7.73 1.62 31.67
C LYS A 424 6.92 2.74 31.00
N TYR A 425 5.94 2.41 30.17
CA TYR A 425 5.08 3.42 29.52
C TYR A 425 4.21 4.17 30.54
N LEU A 426 3.61 3.47 31.50
CA LEU A 426 2.79 4.08 32.54
C LEU A 426 3.61 5.03 33.43
N ASN A 427 4.78 4.61 33.90
CA ASN A 427 5.68 5.43 34.70
C ASN A 427 6.14 6.67 33.93
N ARG A 428 6.35 6.54 32.61
CA ARG A 428 6.64 7.69 31.75
C ARG A 428 5.46 8.66 31.68
N ALA A 429 4.23 8.18 31.55
CA ALA A 429 3.03 9.02 31.58
C ALA A 429 2.89 9.76 32.92
N ILE A 430 3.13 9.08 34.05
CA ILE A 430 3.15 9.69 35.39
C ILE A 430 4.20 10.80 35.48
N GLU A 431 5.41 10.56 34.96
CA GLU A 431 6.48 11.57 34.95
C GLU A 431 6.12 12.78 34.08
N LEU A 432 5.48 12.55 32.92
CA LEU A 432 5.01 13.60 32.03
C LEU A 432 3.91 14.44 32.69
N GLU A 433 2.97 13.81 33.37
CA GLU A 433 1.91 14.51 34.11
C GLU A 433 2.49 15.47 35.17
N ARG A 434 3.57 15.11 35.85
CA ARG A 434 4.22 16.00 36.83
C ARG A 434 4.78 17.28 36.21
N LYS A 435 5.12 17.26 34.91
CA LYS A 435 5.64 18.40 34.16
C LYS A 435 4.54 19.30 33.59
N ILE A 436 3.29 18.85 33.69
CA ILE A 436 2.13 19.61 33.23
C ILE A 436 1.78 20.65 34.28
N ASP A 437 1.74 21.91 33.85
CA ASP A 437 1.09 22.95 34.63
C ASP A 437 -0.43 22.77 34.55
N LYS A 438 -0.97 22.01 35.52
CA LYS A 438 -2.40 21.73 35.59
C LYS A 438 -3.22 23.02 35.63
N ARG A 439 -2.67 24.13 36.17
CA ARG A 439 -3.37 25.42 36.16
C ARG A 439 -3.55 25.95 34.75
N LYS A 440 -2.61 25.77 33.82
CA LYS A 440 -2.79 26.21 32.42
C LYS A 440 -3.76 25.31 31.64
N ILE A 441 -3.70 24.00 31.85
CA ILE A 441 -4.66 23.04 31.26
C ILE A 441 -6.07 23.35 31.75
N LEU A 442 -6.23 23.53 33.07
CA LEU A 442 -7.51 23.83 33.68
C LEU A 442 -7.94 25.25 33.30
N LEU A 443 -7.16 26.32 33.51
CA LEU A 443 -7.54 27.72 33.17
C LEU A 443 -8.00 27.90 31.71
N SER A 444 -7.47 27.14 30.76
CA SER A 444 -7.90 27.20 29.35
C SER A 444 -9.13 26.32 29.02
N ALA A 445 -9.42 25.30 29.84
CA ALA A 445 -10.67 24.53 29.79
C ALA A 445 -11.80 25.14 30.67
N PHE A 446 -11.43 26.01 31.61
CA PHE A 446 -12.26 26.51 32.72
C PHE A 446 -12.84 27.93 32.54
N GLU A 447 -12.80 28.51 31.34
CA GLU A 447 -13.75 29.61 31.08
C GLU A 447 -15.22 29.13 31.01
N SER A 448 -15.45 27.81 31.14
CA SER A 448 -16.77 27.23 31.32
C SER A 448 -16.83 26.39 32.60
N ASP A 449 -17.77 26.69 33.50
CA ASP A 449 -18.30 25.79 34.53
C ASP A 449 -19.00 24.58 33.87
N SER A 450 -18.27 23.86 33.01
CA SER A 450 -18.86 22.84 32.17
C SER A 450 -19.20 21.63 33.01
N LEU A 451 -20.50 21.46 33.24
CA LEU A 451 -21.09 20.27 33.84
C LEU A 451 -20.74 18.98 33.08
N PHE A 452 -20.21 19.08 31.85
CA PHE A 452 -19.67 17.96 31.08
C PHE A 452 -18.38 17.40 31.68
N ILE A 453 -17.45 18.27 32.07
CA ILE A 453 -16.16 17.85 32.65
C ILE A 453 -16.36 17.21 34.04
N GLN A 454 -17.39 17.68 34.75
CA GLN A 454 -17.82 17.17 36.06
C GLN A 454 -18.75 15.95 35.95
N ALA A 455 -19.14 15.54 34.74
CA ALA A 455 -20.05 14.43 34.57
C ALA A 455 -19.36 13.10 34.92
N PRO A 456 -20.11 12.12 35.47
CA PRO A 456 -19.60 10.78 35.74
C PRO A 456 -19.00 10.14 34.49
N THR A 457 -17.85 9.49 34.65
CA THR A 457 -17.13 8.81 33.57
C THR A 457 -17.03 7.30 33.79
N SER A 458 -16.93 6.58 32.67
CA SER A 458 -16.51 5.18 32.62
C SER A 458 -15.33 5.03 31.66
N VAL A 459 -14.29 4.29 32.06
CA VAL A 459 -13.07 4.10 31.28
C VAL A 459 -12.85 2.63 30.98
N THR A 460 -12.90 2.29 29.69
CA THR A 460 -12.69 0.94 29.18
C THR A 460 -11.44 0.89 28.33
N LEU A 461 -10.58 -0.10 28.55
CA LEU A 461 -9.44 -0.42 27.70
C LEU A 461 -9.81 -1.61 26.82
N THR A 462 -9.53 -1.53 25.52
CA THR A 462 -9.68 -2.65 24.59
C THR A 462 -8.32 -2.96 23.97
N ASN A 463 -7.86 -4.20 24.07
CA ASN A 463 -6.58 -4.59 23.47
C ASN A 463 -6.70 -4.98 22.00
N SER A 464 -5.58 -5.38 21.41
CA SER A 464 -5.48 -5.80 20.03
C SER A 464 -6.23 -7.10 19.70
N ARG A 465 -6.66 -7.86 20.73
CA ARG A 465 -7.49 -9.07 20.62
C ARG A 465 -8.97 -8.81 20.90
N ASN A 466 -9.39 -7.55 20.94
CA ASN A 466 -10.76 -7.14 21.23
C ASN A 466 -11.28 -7.56 22.62
N GLN A 467 -10.38 -7.80 23.57
CA GLN A 467 -10.74 -8.02 24.98
C GLN A 467 -10.87 -6.67 25.67
N THR A 468 -11.81 -6.54 26.59
CA THR A 468 -12.13 -5.29 27.27
C THR A 468 -11.84 -5.36 28.76
N LEU A 469 -11.37 -4.26 29.34
CA LEU A 469 -11.20 -4.07 30.78
C LEU A 469 -11.79 -2.73 31.20
N ASP A 470 -12.78 -2.78 32.09
CA ASP A 470 -13.32 -1.60 32.74
C ASP A 470 -12.44 -1.22 33.93
N VAL A 471 -11.81 -0.05 33.83
CA VAL A 471 -10.86 0.48 34.81
C VAL A 471 -11.61 1.19 35.93
N HIS A 472 -12.66 1.92 35.58
CA HIS A 472 -13.47 2.70 36.50
C HIS A 472 -14.85 2.93 35.91
N GLN A 473 -15.87 2.84 36.75
CA GLN A 473 -17.23 3.29 36.47
C GLN A 473 -17.71 4.10 37.67
N ALA A 474 -18.02 5.37 37.46
CA ALA A 474 -18.45 6.25 38.54
C ALA A 474 -19.79 5.76 39.18
N PRO A 475 -20.02 5.93 40.50
CA PRO A 475 -21.19 5.39 41.20
C PRO A 475 -22.58 5.87 40.72
N LYS A 476 -22.63 6.96 39.95
CA LYS A 476 -23.85 7.51 39.33
C LYS A 476 -23.91 7.27 37.82
N PHE A 477 -22.95 6.55 37.24
CA PHE A 477 -22.98 6.12 35.86
C PHE A 477 -24.12 5.10 35.69
N SER A 478 -25.14 5.48 34.93
CA SER A 478 -26.50 4.92 34.90
C SER A 478 -26.61 3.41 35.17
N GLN A 479 -27.37 3.14 36.23
CA GLN A 479 -28.02 1.88 36.60
C GLN A 479 -29.14 1.47 35.62
N TYR A 480 -29.07 1.90 34.35
CA TYR A 480 -30.08 1.63 33.32
C TYR A 480 -29.42 1.26 31.98
N SER A 481 -28.67 0.16 31.98
CA SER A 481 -28.65 -0.76 30.86
C SER A 481 -29.21 -2.09 31.35
N GLN A 482 -30.37 -2.50 30.83
CA GLN A 482 -30.74 -3.91 30.91
C GLN A 482 -29.63 -4.74 30.26
N ASP A 483 -29.31 -5.85 30.92
CA ASP A 483 -28.33 -6.89 30.59
C ASP A 483 -26.84 -6.50 30.70
N PHE A 484 -26.30 -6.50 31.92
CA PHE A 484 -25.71 -7.69 32.57
C PHE A 484 -25.46 -7.41 34.08
N SER A 485 -26.08 -8.25 34.92
CA SER A 485 -25.73 -8.64 36.31
C SER A 485 -25.14 -7.62 37.31
N ARG A 486 -26.01 -7.26 38.28
CA ARG A 486 -25.82 -7.20 39.75
C ARG A 486 -24.47 -6.68 40.30
N ILE A 487 -24.60 -5.57 41.03
CA ILE A 487 -23.71 -5.04 42.06
C ILE A 487 -23.22 -6.17 42.99
N TYR A 488 -21.90 -6.32 43.12
CA TYR A 488 -21.27 -6.91 44.31
C TYR A 488 -20.15 -6.00 44.81
N PRO A 489 -19.91 -5.92 46.13
CA PRO A 489 -18.64 -5.44 46.65
C PRO A 489 -17.50 -6.32 46.08
N LEU A 490 -16.34 -5.73 45.81
CA LEU A 490 -15.13 -6.42 45.36
C LEU A 490 -14.79 -7.60 46.29
N GLU A 491 -15.28 -8.80 45.96
CA GLU A 491 -14.70 -10.05 46.43
C GLU A 491 -13.65 -10.52 45.42
N ILE A 492 -12.52 -10.96 45.98
CA ILE A 492 -11.36 -11.47 45.26
C ILE A 492 -11.79 -12.75 44.51
N PRO A 493 -11.63 -12.85 43.17
CA PRO A 493 -11.93 -14.09 42.48
C PRO A 493 -10.90 -15.16 42.87
N VAL A 494 -11.36 -16.22 43.52
CA VAL A 494 -10.63 -17.48 43.66
C VAL A 494 -10.79 -18.25 42.36
N LEU A 495 -9.71 -18.47 41.62
CA LEU A 495 -9.74 -19.29 40.41
C LEU A 495 -9.21 -20.70 40.69
N GLN A 496 -10.06 -21.68 40.41
CA GLN A 496 -9.71 -23.09 40.33
C GLN A 496 -8.73 -23.35 39.18
N PRO A 497 -7.86 -24.37 39.29
CA PRO A 497 -6.81 -24.64 38.33
C PRO A 497 -7.39 -25.11 36.99
N ALA A 498 -7.18 -24.32 35.93
CA ALA A 498 -7.40 -24.77 34.56
C ALA A 498 -6.15 -25.52 34.06
N ILE A 499 -6.42 -26.66 33.41
CA ILE A 499 -5.49 -27.70 32.99
C ILE A 499 -4.42 -27.16 32.02
N GLN A 500 -3.18 -27.57 32.28
CA GLN A 500 -1.98 -27.30 31.49
C GLN A 500 -2.16 -27.66 30.02
N THR A 501 -1.94 -26.69 29.13
CA THR A 501 -1.39 -26.97 27.78
C THR A 501 -0.29 -25.95 27.50
N GLU A 502 0.94 -26.46 27.38
CA GLU A 502 2.15 -25.72 27.08
C GLU A 502 2.11 -25.18 25.64
N SER A 503 1.85 -23.89 25.47
CA SER A 503 2.35 -23.16 24.29
C SER A 503 2.70 -21.73 24.70
N ALA A 504 4.00 -21.49 24.82
CA ALA A 504 4.56 -20.20 25.18
C ALA A 504 4.52 -19.25 23.98
N VAL A 505 4.42 -17.95 24.29
CA VAL A 505 4.73 -16.79 23.41
C VAL A 505 3.55 -16.14 22.66
N ASP A 506 2.48 -15.81 23.38
CA ASP A 506 1.97 -14.42 23.47
C ASP A 506 0.81 -14.39 24.46
N GLU A 507 1.18 -14.25 25.72
CA GLU A 507 0.28 -14.04 26.83
C GLU A 507 -0.09 -12.54 26.91
N ASP A 508 -1.32 -12.22 26.49
CA ASP A 508 -1.98 -10.91 26.50
C ASP A 508 -2.57 -10.55 27.88
N VAL A 509 -2.32 -9.34 28.38
CA VAL A 509 -2.69 -8.89 29.73
C VAL A 509 -4.18 -9.01 30.04
N LEU A 510 -5.08 -8.78 29.07
CA LEU A 510 -6.51 -8.92 29.32
C LEU A 510 -6.98 -10.38 29.25
N SER A 511 -6.23 -11.26 28.61
CA SER A 511 -6.54 -12.70 28.56
C SER A 511 -6.31 -13.42 29.90
N PHE A 512 -5.60 -12.78 30.85
CA PHE A 512 -5.36 -13.32 32.20
C PHE A 512 -6.10 -12.59 33.31
N ILE A 513 -6.83 -11.53 32.99
CA ILE A 513 -7.90 -11.06 33.86
C ILE A 513 -9.06 -12.00 33.55
N ASN A 514 -9.12 -13.13 34.27
CA ASN A 514 -10.23 -14.06 34.17
C ASN A 514 -11.51 -13.31 34.58
N LEU A 515 -12.26 -12.82 33.60
CA LEU A 515 -13.60 -12.27 33.77
C LEU A 515 -14.59 -13.44 33.67
N ARG A 516 -14.56 -14.35 34.65
CA ARG A 516 -15.67 -15.28 34.90
C ARG A 516 -15.99 -15.31 36.38
N SER A 517 -17.29 -15.18 36.61
CA SER A 517 -18.10 -15.13 37.84
C SER A 517 -17.83 -13.96 38.77
#